data_AF-A0A1B6LT13-F1
#
_entry.id   AF-A0A1B6LT13-F1
#
_cell.length_a   1.000
_cell.length_b   1.000
_cell.length_c   1.000
_cell.angle_alpha   90.00
_cell.angle_beta   90.00
_cell.angle_gamma   90.00
#
_symmetry.space_group_name_H-M   'P 1'
#
loop_
_entity.id
_entity.type
_entity.pdbx_description
1 polymer ?
#
loop_
_entity_poly.entity_id
_entity_poly.type
_entity_poly.pdbx_seq_one_letter_code
_entity_poly.pdbx_strand_id
1 'polypeptide(L)'
;GFIPKTLQIPAEKCKYLEVFACPQVLGQCVETLVYSILNNPEPGFIQMSCIGVLCEFELTPKVVRFERVLLYRKEFCQLDLTNKSYKPLGWKLVGAPLLGDQVSVSQQSGIIPALQTANVYINFHAQWVEVATHFIQIEN
;
A
#
# COMPACT_ATOMS: atom_id res chain seq x y z
N GLY A 1 -2.94 -7.12 20.93
CA GLY A 1 -1.82 -7.36 21.86
C GLY A 1 -1.56 -6.12 22.70
N PHE A 2 -0.90 -6.26 23.84
CA PHE A 2 -0.58 -5.12 24.72
C PHE A 2 0.70 -5.36 25.54
N ILE A 3 1.42 -4.28 25.86
CA ILE A 3 2.64 -4.30 26.67
C ILE A 3 2.66 -3.04 27.57
N PRO A 4 3.03 -3.16 28.86
CA PRO A 4 3.38 -4.38 29.60
C PRO A 4 2.15 -5.13 30.15
N LYS A 5 2.32 -6.39 30.57
CA LYS A 5 1.24 -7.20 31.18
C LYS A 5 0.84 -6.76 32.59
N THR A 6 1.68 -5.97 33.25
CA THR A 6 1.45 -5.49 34.62
C THR A 6 2.00 -4.08 34.76
N LEU A 7 1.25 -3.21 35.44
CA LEU A 7 1.62 -1.84 35.71
C LEU A 7 1.48 -1.57 37.21
N GLN A 8 2.52 -0.99 37.81
CA GLN A 8 2.43 -0.40 39.15
C GLN A 8 2.22 1.10 39.01
N ILE A 9 1.06 1.59 39.42
CA ILE A 9 0.67 3.00 39.30
C ILE A 9 0.64 3.60 40.71
N PRO A 10 1.56 4.53 41.04
CA PRO A 10 1.52 5.23 42.32
C PRO A 10 0.24 6.06 42.47
N ALA A 11 -0.12 6.37 43.72
CA ALA A 11 -1.24 7.28 44.00
C ALA A 11 -1.07 8.61 43.26
N GLU A 12 -2.16 9.13 42.71
CA GLU A 12 -2.21 10.40 41.96
C GLU A 12 -1.27 10.45 40.73
N LYS A 13 -0.87 9.30 40.19
CA LYS A 13 -0.09 9.19 38.95
C LYS A 13 -0.86 8.41 37.89
N CYS A 14 -0.45 8.61 36.64
CA CYS A 14 -0.94 7.84 35.49
C CYS A 14 0.23 7.13 34.81
N LYS A 15 -0.06 6.00 34.15
CA LYS A 15 0.87 5.30 33.27
C LYS A 15 0.20 4.95 31.95
N TYR A 16 1.01 4.79 30.91
CA TYR A 16 0.54 4.37 29.59
C TYR A 16 0.60 2.85 29.45
N LEU A 17 -0.40 2.31 28.76
CA LEU A 17 -0.43 0.94 28.27
C LEU A 17 -0.41 1.01 26.75
N GLU A 18 0.61 0.44 26.12
CA GLU A 18 0.61 0.33 24.66
C GLU A 18 -0.25 -0.85 24.23
N VAL A 19 -1.17 -0.57 23.32
CA VAL A 19 -2.04 -1.56 22.70
C VAL A 19 -1.85 -1.51 21.20
N PHE A 20 -1.68 -2.67 20.59
CA PHE A 20 -1.48 -2.81 19.15
C PHE A 20 -2.38 -3.91 18.60
N ALA A 21 -2.84 -3.73 17.37
CA ALA A 21 -3.67 -4.67 16.65
C ALA A 21 -3.02 -5.06 15.33
N CYS A 22 -3.06 -6.35 15.00
CA CYS A 22 -2.67 -6.90 13.71
C CYS A 22 -3.84 -7.77 13.22
N PRO A 23 -4.90 -7.13 12.67
CA PRO A 23 -6.10 -7.86 12.27
C PRO A 23 -5.75 -8.93 11.23
N GLN A 24 -6.18 -10.17 11.49
CA GLN A 24 -5.95 -11.32 10.60
C GLN A 24 -7.11 -11.53 9.60
N VAL A 25 -8.19 -10.75 9.74
CA VAL A 25 -9.40 -10.84 8.93
C VAL A 25 -9.78 -9.46 8.41
N LEU A 26 -10.49 -9.43 7.28
CA LEU A 26 -10.98 -8.19 6.69
C LEU A 26 -12.20 -7.67 7.45
N GLY A 27 -12.34 -6.35 7.50
CA GLY A 27 -13.45 -5.69 8.15
C GLY A 27 -13.23 -5.48 9.65
N GLN A 28 -14.32 -5.22 10.38
CA GLN A 28 -14.25 -4.83 11.78
C GLN A 28 -13.85 -6.01 12.67
N CYS A 29 -12.78 -5.82 13.44
CA CYS A 29 -12.35 -6.70 14.51
C CYS A 29 -12.63 -5.99 15.83
N VAL A 30 -13.44 -6.61 16.70
CA VAL A 30 -13.76 -6.07 18.03
C VAL A 30 -13.19 -7.02 19.08
N GLU A 31 -12.43 -6.47 20.03
CA GLU A 31 -11.88 -7.20 21.16
C GLU A 31 -12.08 -6.41 22.46
N THR A 32 -11.99 -7.11 23.59
CA THR A 32 -12.10 -6.48 24.91
C THR A 32 -10.83 -6.73 25.70
N LEU A 33 -10.17 -5.65 26.11
CA LEU A 33 -9.09 -5.72 27.08
C LEU A 33 -9.69 -5.86 28.47
N VAL A 34 -9.40 -6.99 29.12
CA VAL A 34 -9.80 -7.25 30.51
C VAL A 34 -8.62 -6.94 31.41
N TYR A 35 -8.84 -6.15 32.47
CA TYR A 35 -7.82 -5.85 33.46
C TYR A 35 -8.35 -6.01 34.88
N SER A 36 -7.46 -6.34 35.80
CA SER A 36 -7.73 -6.43 37.24
C SER A 36 -6.88 -5.42 37.98
N ILE A 37 -7.46 -4.74 38.97
CA ILE A 37 -6.72 -3.90 39.92
C ILE A 37 -6.54 -4.70 41.20
N LEU A 38 -5.31 -4.73 41.74
CA LEU A 38 -5.05 -5.43 43.00
C LEU A 38 -5.97 -4.89 44.10
N ASN A 39 -6.59 -5.80 44.86
CA ASN A 39 -7.59 -5.50 45.90
C ASN A 39 -8.89 -4.85 45.40
N ASN A 40 -9.16 -4.87 44.10
CA ASN A 40 -10.48 -4.60 43.54
C ASN A 40 -11.07 -5.93 43.04
N PRO A 41 -12.19 -6.40 43.62
CA PRO A 41 -12.80 -7.67 43.23
C PRO A 41 -13.43 -7.64 41.83
N GLU A 42 -13.75 -6.46 41.31
CA GLU A 42 -14.40 -6.28 40.02
C GLU A 42 -13.38 -6.04 38.89
N PRO A 43 -13.36 -6.86 37.83
CA PRO A 43 -12.53 -6.59 36.66
C PRO A 43 -13.07 -5.42 35.85
N GLY A 44 -12.17 -4.67 35.22
CA GLY A 44 -12.51 -3.64 34.25
C GLY A 44 -12.42 -4.16 32.82
N PHE A 45 -13.22 -3.53 31.95
CA PHE A 45 -13.33 -3.89 30.54
C PHE A 45 -13.15 -2.65 29.66
N ILE A 46 -12.27 -2.75 28.67
CA ILE A 46 -12.10 -1.71 27.65
C ILE A 46 -12.37 -2.36 26.30
N GLN A 47 -13.49 -1.99 25.67
CA GLN A 47 -13.80 -2.40 24.31
C GLN A 47 -12.96 -1.63 23.30
N MET A 48 -12.38 -2.35 22.35
CA MET A 48 -11.52 -1.79 21.32
C MET A 48 -11.93 -2.38 19.99
N SER A 49 -11.77 -1.60 18.93
CA SER A 49 -11.97 -2.10 17.58
C SER A 49 -10.88 -1.62 16.64
N CYS A 50 -10.62 -2.43 15.62
CA CYS A 50 -9.79 -2.06 14.48
C CYS A 50 -10.45 -2.57 13.20
N ILE A 51 -9.99 -2.07 12.05
CA ILE A 51 -10.47 -2.53 10.75
C ILE A 51 -9.30 -3.21 10.06
N GLY A 52 -9.44 -4.50 9.76
CA GLY A 52 -8.55 -5.20 8.86
C GLY A 52 -8.82 -4.79 7.43
N VAL A 53 -7.75 -4.43 6.71
CA VAL A 53 -7.81 -3.94 5.34
C VAL A 53 -6.90 -4.82 4.50
N LEU A 54 -7.39 -5.29 3.36
CA LEU A 54 -6.55 -5.90 2.34
C LEU A 54 -6.01 -4.78 1.47
N CYS A 55 -4.69 -4.73 1.30
CA CYS A 55 -4.06 -3.82 0.35
C CYS A 55 -4.32 -4.35 -1.07
N GLU A 56 -5.43 -3.93 -1.66
CA GLU A 56 -5.77 -4.23 -3.04
C GLU A 56 -5.37 -3.07 -3.96
N PHE A 57 -4.72 -3.42 -5.07
CA PHE A 57 -4.42 -2.48 -6.14
C PHE A 57 -4.87 -3.05 -7.48
N GLU A 58 -5.26 -2.18 -8.38
CA GLU A 58 -5.59 -2.51 -9.76
C GLU A 58 -4.70 -1.70 -10.70
N LEU A 59 -4.20 -2.37 -11.74
CA LEU A 59 -3.40 -1.77 -12.81
C LEU A 59 -4.16 -1.89 -14.13
N THR A 60 -4.37 -0.75 -14.81
CA THR A 60 -5.04 -0.69 -16.10
C THR A 60 -4.32 0.26 -17.07
N PRO A 61 -3.96 -0.16 -18.29
CA PRO A 61 -4.02 -1.52 -18.82
C PRO A 61 -2.92 -2.42 -18.23
N LYS A 62 -3.15 -3.74 -18.21
CA LYS A 62 -2.15 -4.74 -17.80
C LYS A 62 -1.06 -4.99 -18.85
N VAL A 63 -1.33 -4.65 -20.10
CA VAL A 63 -0.41 -4.81 -21.22
C VAL A 63 -0.45 -3.53 -22.04
N VAL A 64 0.72 -2.93 -22.25
CA VAL A 64 0.90 -1.80 -23.15
C VAL A 64 1.45 -2.32 -24.46
N ARG A 65 0.80 -1.94 -25.57
CA ARG A 65 1.25 -2.28 -26.92
C ARG A 65 1.42 -1.00 -27.71
N PHE A 66 2.66 -0.73 -28.09
CA PHE A 66 2.97 0.20 -29.15
C PHE A 66 3.06 -0.63 -30.43
N GLU A 67 2.15 -0.38 -31.37
CA GLU A 67 2.11 -1.09 -32.66
C GLU A 67 3.26 -0.60 -33.57
N ARG A 68 3.04 -0.53 -34.89
CA ARG A 68 4.02 0.03 -35.82
C ARG A 68 4.19 1.53 -35.60
N VAL A 69 5.22 1.90 -34.84
CA VAL A 69 5.63 3.30 -34.65
C VAL A 69 6.67 3.67 -35.69
N LEU A 70 6.44 4.78 -36.40
CA LEU A 70 7.41 5.31 -37.38
C LEU A 70 8.66 5.84 -36.65
N LEU A 71 9.82 5.72 -37.29
CA LEU A 71 11.07 6.26 -36.75
C LEU A 71 10.95 7.77 -36.44
N TYR A 72 11.61 8.16 -35.37
CA TYR A 72 11.64 9.52 -34.79
C TYR A 72 10.29 10.03 -34.29
N ARG A 73 9.30 9.15 -34.12
CA ARG A 73 8.03 9.46 -33.45
C ARG A 73 8.05 9.03 -31.99
N LYS A 74 7.26 9.75 -31.19
CA LYS A 74 7.00 9.46 -29.79
C LYS A 74 5.55 9.05 -29.65
N GLU A 75 5.33 7.94 -28.98
CA GLU A 75 4.02 7.46 -28.54
C GLU A 75 4.01 7.38 -27.01
N PHE A 76 2.83 7.49 -26.41
CA PHE A 76 2.69 7.32 -24.98
C PHE A 76 1.44 6.52 -24.62
N CYS A 77 1.48 5.87 -23.47
CA CYS A 77 0.36 5.14 -22.89
C CYS A 77 0.25 5.51 -21.41
N GLN A 78 -0.98 5.76 -20.96
CA GLN A 78 -1.29 6.00 -19.56
C GLN A 78 -1.57 4.66 -18.86
N LEU A 79 -0.91 4.44 -17.73
CA LEU A 79 -1.20 3.41 -16.75
C LEU A 79 -1.93 4.03 -15.56
N ASP A 80 -3.08 3.48 -15.24
CA ASP A 80 -3.87 3.80 -14.05
C ASP A 80 -3.57 2.79 -12.96
N LEU A 81 -3.02 3.29 -11.85
CA LEU A 81 -2.76 2.54 -10.63
C LEU A 81 -3.84 2.94 -9.62
N THR A 82 -4.84 2.09 -9.44
CA THR A 82 -5.98 2.35 -8.56
C THR A 82 -5.80 1.63 -7.23
N ASN A 83 -5.76 2.38 -6.13
CA ASN A 83 -5.77 1.85 -4.78
C ASN A 83 -7.22 1.57 -4.37
N LYS A 84 -7.56 0.29 -4.14
CA LYS A 84 -8.90 -0.13 -3.68
C LYS A 84 -9.00 -0.24 -2.16
N SER A 85 -7.91 0.00 -1.45
CA SER A 85 -7.86 -0.10 0.01
C SER A 85 -8.20 1.23 0.69
N TYR A 86 -8.65 1.14 1.95
CA TYR A 86 -8.93 2.28 2.83
C TYR A 86 -7.67 2.85 3.50
N LYS A 87 -6.49 2.41 3.07
CA LYS A 87 -5.19 2.91 3.54
C LYS A 87 -4.39 3.44 2.36
N PRO A 88 -3.52 4.44 2.56
CA PRO A 88 -2.57 4.82 1.53
C PRO A 88 -1.70 3.63 1.14
N LEU A 89 -1.49 3.45 -0.16
CA LEU A 89 -0.71 2.35 -0.71
C LEU A 89 0.60 2.88 -1.28
N GLY A 90 1.74 2.39 -0.78
CA GLY A 90 3.03 2.63 -1.42
C GLY A 90 3.14 1.76 -2.67
N TRP A 91 3.76 2.26 -3.73
CA TRP A 91 4.01 1.46 -4.92
C TRP A 91 5.40 1.74 -5.49
N LYS A 92 5.95 0.73 -6.16
CA LYS A 92 7.20 0.83 -6.91
C LYS A 92 7.13 0.03 -8.20
N LEU A 93 7.56 0.66 -9.29
CA LEU A 93 7.76 0.02 -10.58
C LEU A 93 9.10 -0.75 -10.55
N VAL A 94 9.02 -2.06 -10.63
CA VAL A 94 10.17 -2.96 -10.75
C VAL A 94 10.38 -3.30 -12.22
N GLY A 95 11.64 -3.30 -12.66
CA GLY A 95 12.00 -3.53 -14.06
C GLY A 95 12.01 -2.26 -14.93
N ALA A 96 11.74 -1.08 -14.38
CA ALA A 96 11.91 0.20 -15.10
C ALA A 96 13.30 0.35 -15.76
N PRO A 97 14.40 0.00 -15.09
CA PRO A 97 15.74 0.05 -15.69
C PRO A 97 15.96 -0.94 -16.85
N LEU A 98 15.07 -1.93 -17.00
CA LEU A 98 15.16 -2.95 -18.04
C LEU A 98 14.38 -2.59 -19.31
N LEU A 99 13.72 -1.43 -19.36
CA LEU A 99 12.82 -1.05 -20.47
C LEU A 99 13.54 -0.61 -21.74
N GLY A 100 14.87 -0.52 -21.70
CA GLY A 100 15.70 -0.07 -22.82
C GLY A 100 15.63 1.45 -23.04
N ASP A 101 16.56 1.96 -23.85
CA ASP A 101 16.78 3.40 -24.04
C ASP A 101 15.65 4.11 -24.81
N GLN A 102 14.84 3.35 -25.56
CA GLN A 102 13.69 3.88 -26.32
C GLN A 102 12.44 4.07 -25.45
N VAL A 103 12.42 3.58 -24.20
CA VAL A 103 11.26 3.64 -23.31
C VAL A 103 11.60 4.46 -22.07
N SER A 104 10.70 5.36 -21.69
CA SER A 104 10.80 6.12 -20.43
C SER A 104 9.47 6.14 -19.68
N VAL A 105 9.56 6.21 -18.35
CA VAL A 105 8.40 6.24 -17.45
C VAL A 105 8.36 7.56 -16.69
N SER A 106 7.17 8.15 -16.52
CA SER A 106 7.03 9.44 -15.83
C SER A 106 7.33 9.36 -14.33
N GLN A 107 7.05 8.22 -13.70
CA GLN A 107 7.23 7.97 -12.27
C GLN A 107 7.59 6.50 -12.06
N GLN A 108 8.47 6.23 -11.10
CA GLN A 108 8.91 4.86 -10.76
C GLN A 108 8.45 4.40 -9.38
N SER A 109 7.94 5.31 -8.55
CA SER A 109 7.41 4.99 -7.23
C SER A 109 6.56 6.14 -6.71
N GLY A 110 5.69 5.85 -5.75
CA GLY A 110 4.90 6.88 -5.08
C GLY A 110 3.98 6.31 -4.01
N ILE A 111 3.05 7.15 -3.57
CA ILE A 111 1.98 6.78 -2.64
C ILE A 111 0.65 7.14 -3.29
N ILE A 112 -0.27 6.19 -3.32
CA ILE A 112 -1.64 6.39 -3.80
C ILE A 112 -2.54 6.54 -2.56
N PRO A 113 -3.21 7.67 -2.35
CA PRO A 113 -4.14 7.82 -1.24
C PRO A 113 -5.25 6.75 -1.27
N ALA A 114 -5.93 6.56 -0.14
CA ALA A 114 -7.02 5.59 -0.03
C ALA A 114 -8.10 5.86 -1.09
N LEU A 115 -8.52 4.81 -1.79
CA LEU A 115 -9.59 4.85 -2.81
C LEU A 115 -9.32 5.84 -3.97
N GLN A 116 -8.06 6.12 -4.28
CA GLN A 116 -7.65 7.02 -5.37
C GLN A 116 -6.90 6.29 -6.48
N THR A 117 -6.73 6.96 -7.61
CA THR A 117 -5.93 6.50 -8.74
C THR A 117 -4.74 7.43 -8.97
N ALA A 118 -3.56 6.86 -9.21
CA ALA A 118 -2.41 7.58 -9.73
C ALA A 118 -2.19 7.23 -11.21
N ASN A 119 -1.80 8.22 -12.01
CA ASN A 119 -1.52 8.02 -13.43
C ASN A 119 -0.01 8.02 -13.67
N VAL A 120 0.48 6.99 -14.35
CA VAL A 120 1.88 6.84 -14.76
C VAL A 120 1.92 6.73 -16.28
N TYR A 121 2.81 7.48 -16.92
CA TYR A 121 2.91 7.50 -18.37
C TYR A 121 4.13 6.71 -18.81
N ILE A 122 3.92 5.72 -19.69
CA ILE A 122 4.98 5.06 -20.46
C ILE A 122 5.11 5.80 -21.78
N ASN A 123 6.31 6.24 -22.10
CA ASN A 123 6.65 6.90 -23.36
C ASN A 123 7.58 6.01 -24.16
N PHE A 124 7.31 5.83 -25.44
CA PHE A 124 8.16 5.12 -26.39
C PHE A 124 8.62 6.09 -27.48
N HIS A 125 9.93 6.14 -27.72
CA HIS A 125 10.56 6.98 -28.74
C HIS A 125 11.34 6.09 -29.72
N ALA A 126 10.80 5.93 -30.94
CA ALA A 126 11.34 5.04 -31.96
C ALA A 126 12.60 5.65 -32.62
N GLN A 127 13.75 5.61 -31.95
CA GLN A 127 15.02 6.10 -32.47
C GLN A 127 15.68 5.14 -33.47
N TRP A 128 15.46 3.83 -33.30
CA TRP A 128 15.92 2.79 -34.22
C TRP A 128 14.89 1.67 -34.37
N VAL A 129 15.04 0.86 -35.42
CA VAL A 129 14.13 -0.26 -35.70
C VAL A 129 14.39 -1.38 -34.69
N GLU A 130 13.35 -1.75 -33.96
CA GLU A 130 13.42 -2.80 -32.95
C GLU A 130 12.03 -3.44 -32.75
N VAL A 131 12.03 -4.72 -32.37
CA VAL A 131 10.86 -5.40 -31.81
C VAL A 131 11.27 -5.95 -30.45
N ALA A 132 10.74 -5.35 -29.38
CA ALA A 132 11.07 -5.70 -28.02
C ALA A 132 9.81 -5.96 -27.18
N THR A 133 9.93 -6.84 -26.20
CA THR A 133 8.91 -7.08 -25.17
C THR A 133 9.58 -7.02 -23.82
N HIS A 134 9.09 -6.12 -22.96
CA HIS A 134 9.62 -5.93 -21.62
C HIS A 134 8.55 -6.28 -20.59
N PHE A 135 8.99 -6.85 -19.46
CA PHE A 135 8.12 -7.16 -18.34
C PHE A 135 8.37 -6.14 -17.23
N ILE A 136 7.27 -5.61 -16.70
CA ILE A 136 7.27 -4.69 -15.58
C ILE A 136 6.44 -5.32 -14.47
N GLN A 137 6.92 -5.20 -13.23
CA GLN A 137 6.17 -5.63 -12.05
C GLN A 137 5.90 -4.42 -11.16
N ILE A 138 4.78 -4.44 -10.44
CA ILE A 138 4.47 -3.44 -9.42
C ILE A 138 4.44 -4.15 -8.08
N GLU A 139 5.25 -3.67 -7.15
CA GLU A 139 5.27 -4.11 -5.77
C GLU A 139 4.54 -3.08 -4.89
N ASN A 140 3.74 -3.57 -3.94
CA ASN A 140 2.89 -2.80 -3.03
C ASN A 140 3.08 -3.17 -1.56
#